data_AF-A0A067CQE6-F1
#
_entry.id   AF-A0A067CQE6-F1
#
_cell.length_a   1.000
_cell.length_b   1.000
_cell.length_c   1.000
_cell.angle_alpha   90.00
_cell.angle_beta   90.00
_cell.angle_gamma   90.00
#
_symmetry.space_group_name_H-M   'P 1'
#
loop_
_entity.id
_entity.type
_entity.pdbx_description
1 polymer ?
#
loop_
_entity_poly.entity_id
_entity_poly.type
_entity_poly.pdbx_seq_one_letter_code
_entity_poly.pdbx_strand_id
1 'polypeptide(L)'
;MAPSPNAGQDRRDVVAPLTVDVSPAQEAAPKPRRRRRHHHHHGSLKLLFYLLSTIVVASALILFSALQRMTLESTLYSLMNTMLTAEYYAPTDDGGLIDMTMAPAREVATIDVERIILATLYTQLLNKHSKVLMEIVKGAHVIVENDHGTYYELFRNITATTYTRISSHASIVSQYAVPQGPLLETLLTGVTAEKHSWFQFEGANWDPIDRPIDSILHVLNYLEYKVRGVQIGPLGTSLHTDRNPLRIRFEDTYHYHRLVTPGAAPLPHH
;
A
#
# COMPACT_ATOMS: atom_id res chain seq x y z
N MET A 1 -33.24 -23.80 0.42
CA MET A 1 -34.30 -23.82 1.45
C MET A 1 -34.14 -25.08 2.29
N ALA A 2 -33.68 -24.92 3.53
CA ALA A 2 -33.79 -25.90 4.60
C ALA A 2 -33.71 -25.11 5.93
N PRO A 3 -34.68 -25.23 6.85
CA PRO A 3 -34.71 -24.43 8.07
C PRO A 3 -33.94 -25.15 9.19
N SER A 4 -33.17 -24.39 9.97
CA SER A 4 -32.63 -24.88 11.24
C SER A 4 -33.26 -24.08 12.39
N PRO A 5 -34.15 -24.71 13.18
CA PRO A 5 -34.67 -24.13 14.41
C PRO A 5 -33.89 -24.70 15.61
N ASN A 6 -33.53 -23.84 16.56
CA ASN A 6 -33.61 -24.12 18.00
C ASN A 6 -33.02 -22.92 18.76
N ALA A 7 -33.87 -22.24 19.53
CA ALA A 7 -34.10 -22.51 20.96
C ALA A 7 -32.89 -21.98 21.76
N GLY A 8 -33.01 -20.82 22.40
CA GLY A 8 -33.98 -20.62 23.47
C GLY A 8 -33.33 -21.10 24.75
N GLN A 9 -32.50 -20.26 25.36
CA GLN A 9 -32.01 -20.50 26.72
C GLN A 9 -32.11 -19.23 27.54
N ASP A 10 -33.33 -19.11 28.06
CA ASP A 10 -33.80 -18.41 29.24
C ASP A 10 -32.83 -18.62 30.43
N ARG A 11 -32.08 -17.57 30.80
CA ARG A 11 -31.22 -17.58 31.99
C ARG A 11 -31.91 -16.79 33.09
N ARG A 12 -32.53 -17.54 33.99
CA ARG A 12 -33.26 -17.06 35.16
C ARG A 12 -32.35 -16.31 36.12
N ASP A 13 -32.76 -15.11 36.48
CA ASP A 13 -32.25 -14.33 37.60
C ASP A 13 -32.58 -15.04 38.92
N VAL A 14 -31.54 -15.46 39.65
CA VAL A 14 -31.67 -15.96 41.01
C VAL A 14 -31.42 -14.78 41.95
N VAL A 15 -32.52 -14.21 42.44
CA VAL A 15 -32.53 -13.23 43.53
C VAL A 15 -32.24 -13.95 44.84
N ALA A 16 -31.10 -13.64 45.47
CA ALA A 16 -30.74 -14.14 46.79
C ALA A 16 -31.48 -13.34 47.90
N PRO A 17 -31.87 -14.00 49.01
CA PRO A 17 -32.64 -13.37 50.09
C PRO A 17 -31.80 -12.43 50.95
N LEU A 18 -32.37 -11.27 51.26
CA LEU A 18 -31.87 -10.29 52.22
C LEU A 18 -32.01 -10.86 53.65
N THR A 19 -30.91 -11.28 54.26
CA THR A 19 -30.80 -11.51 55.71
C THR A 19 -30.31 -10.24 56.38
N VAL A 20 -31.21 -9.57 57.11
CA VAL A 20 -30.91 -8.44 57.98
C VAL A 20 -30.44 -9.00 59.33
N ASP A 21 -29.14 -8.97 59.55
CA ASP A 21 -28.51 -9.36 60.81
C ASP A 21 -28.31 -8.10 61.67
N VAL A 22 -29.13 -7.95 62.71
CA VAL A 22 -29.06 -6.83 63.67
C VAL A 22 -28.15 -7.25 64.81
N SER A 23 -26.84 -7.04 64.63
CA SER A 23 -25.87 -7.21 65.70
C SER A 23 -25.90 -6.04 66.69
N PRO A 24 -25.85 -6.31 68.01
CA PRO A 24 -25.91 -5.29 69.05
C PRO A 24 -24.63 -4.43 69.07
N ALA A 25 -24.83 -3.13 69.30
CA ALA A 25 -23.77 -2.13 69.39
C ALA A 25 -22.77 -2.45 70.51
N GLN A 26 -21.61 -2.99 70.13
CA GLN A 26 -20.44 -3.06 71.00
C GLN A 26 -19.74 -1.70 70.99
N GLU A 27 -19.73 -1.06 72.15
CA GLU A 27 -19.03 0.17 72.46
C GLU A 27 -17.51 -0.07 72.35
N ALA A 28 -16.94 0.31 71.19
CA ALA A 28 -15.55 0.06 70.87
C ALA A 28 -14.62 1.09 71.53
N ALA A 29 -13.73 0.58 72.38
CA ALA A 29 -12.63 1.32 72.99
C ALA A 29 -11.82 2.18 71.97
N PRO A 30 -11.22 3.31 72.40
CA PRO A 30 -10.52 4.23 71.51
C PRO A 30 -9.35 3.53 70.81
N LYS A 31 -9.52 3.26 69.50
CA LYS A 31 -8.49 2.65 68.65
C LYS A 31 -7.24 3.54 68.65
N PRO A 32 -6.03 2.98 68.88
CA PRO A 32 -4.80 3.74 68.82
C PRO A 32 -4.67 4.38 67.44
N ARG A 33 -4.44 5.70 67.40
CA ARG A 33 -4.21 6.48 66.18
C ARG A 33 -3.03 5.86 65.41
N ARG A 34 -3.33 5.00 64.44
CA ARG A 34 -2.37 4.48 63.46
C ARG A 34 -1.75 5.68 62.77
N ARG A 35 -0.49 5.98 63.08
CA ARG A 35 0.34 6.94 62.35
C ARG A 35 0.32 6.51 60.88
N ARG A 36 -0.47 7.22 60.07
CA ARG A 36 -0.50 7.07 58.61
C ARG A 36 0.90 7.41 58.10
N ARG A 37 1.74 6.39 57.91
CA ARG A 37 2.98 6.53 57.16
C ARG A 37 2.59 6.86 55.73
N HIS A 38 2.68 8.14 55.38
CA HIS A 38 2.52 8.63 54.01
C HIS A 38 3.67 8.09 53.16
N HIS A 39 3.54 6.86 52.68
CA HIS A 39 4.41 6.29 51.64
C HIS A 39 3.77 6.52 50.27
N HIS A 40 3.76 7.77 49.81
CA HIS A 40 3.33 8.10 48.45
C HIS A 40 4.26 9.16 47.88
N HIS A 41 5.37 8.76 47.27
CA HIS A 41 6.08 9.68 46.36
C HIS A 41 6.98 9.03 45.29
N HIS A 42 7.34 7.74 45.39
CA HIS A 42 8.21 7.11 44.39
C HIS A 42 7.49 6.51 43.17
N GLY A 43 6.19 6.20 43.28
CA GLY A 43 5.42 5.63 42.17
C GLY A 43 5.15 6.63 41.04
N SER A 44 4.96 7.90 41.37
CA SER A 44 4.63 8.95 40.39
C SER A 44 5.80 9.29 39.47
N LEU A 45 7.05 9.25 39.97
CA LEU A 45 8.22 9.59 39.17
C LEU A 45 8.53 8.53 38.10
N LYS A 46 8.35 7.24 38.43
CA LYS A 46 8.49 6.15 37.44
C LYS A 46 7.43 6.25 36.35
N LEU A 47 6.18 6.51 36.73
CA LEU A 47 5.09 6.67 35.76
C LEU A 47 5.35 7.87 34.83
N LEU A 48 5.77 9.00 35.39
CA LEU A 48 6.12 10.20 34.61
C LEU A 48 7.26 9.91 33.63
N PHE A 49 8.29 9.19 34.06
CA PHE A 49 9.41 8.79 33.20
C PHE A 49 8.96 7.92 32.02
N TYR A 50 8.13 6.90 32.26
CA TYR A 50 7.60 6.05 31.17
C TYR A 50 6.69 6.83 30.22
N LEU A 51 5.84 7.71 30.75
CA LEU A 51 4.99 8.56 29.91
C LEU A 51 5.83 9.48 29.01
N LEU A 52 6.84 10.15 29.58
CA LEU A 52 7.73 11.03 28.82
C LEU A 52 8.51 10.24 27.76
N SER A 53 9.00 9.05 28.11
CA SER A 53 9.72 8.18 27.17
C SER A 53 8.83 7.79 25.99
N THR A 54 7.57 7.40 26.26
CA THR A 54 6.59 7.08 25.22
C THR A 54 6.31 8.27 24.31
N ILE A 55 6.15 9.48 24.87
CA ILE A 55 5.92 10.71 24.09
C ILE A 55 7.11 11.03 23.18
N VAL A 56 8.34 10.88 23.70
CA VAL A 56 9.57 11.12 22.93
C VAL A 56 9.68 10.11 21.77
N VAL A 57 9.48 8.83 22.04
CA VAL A 57 9.52 7.78 21.02
C VAL A 57 8.44 8.01 19.95
N ALA A 58 7.20 8.30 20.35
CA ALA A 58 6.11 8.57 19.43
C ALA A 58 6.40 9.81 18.55
N SER A 59 6.91 10.89 19.14
CA SER A 59 7.30 12.10 18.41
C SER A 59 8.42 11.82 17.40
N ALA A 60 9.42 11.03 17.78
CA ALA A 60 10.52 10.65 16.88
C ALA A 60 10.01 9.83 15.68
N LEU A 61 9.10 8.88 15.92
CA LEU A 61 8.48 8.08 14.86
C LEU A 61 7.63 8.93 13.91
N ILE A 62 6.86 9.88 14.44
CA ILE A 62 6.08 10.83 13.63
C ILE A 62 7.01 11.68 12.76
N LEU A 63 8.08 12.24 13.33
CA LEU A 63 9.04 13.05 12.59
C LEU A 63 9.73 12.24 11.50
N PHE A 64 10.18 11.03 11.83
CA PHE A 64 10.79 10.12 10.85
C PHE A 64 9.83 9.80 9.70
N SER A 65 8.58 9.45 10.01
CA SER A 65 7.56 9.19 8.99
C SER A 65 7.27 10.42 8.11
N ALA A 66 7.23 11.62 8.70
CA ALA A 66 7.06 12.86 7.95
C ALA A 66 8.25 13.14 7.02
N LEU A 67 9.48 12.96 7.49
CA LEU A 67 10.69 13.10 6.69
C LEU A 67 10.71 12.09 5.53
N GLN A 68 10.41 10.82 5.80
CA GLN A 68 10.31 9.80 4.77
C GLN A 68 9.29 10.18 3.69
N ARG A 69 8.10 10.66 4.08
CA ARG A 69 7.08 11.12 3.12
C ARG A 69 7.56 12.30 2.28
N MET A 70 8.21 13.28 2.89
CA MET A 70 8.79 14.41 2.16
C MET A 70 9.86 13.96 1.16
N THR A 71 10.71 13.00 1.54
CA THR A 71 11.70 12.41 0.63
C THR A 71 11.02 11.69 -0.53
N LEU A 72 10.01 10.85 -0.27
CA LEU A 72 9.27 10.14 -1.33
C LEU A 72 8.56 11.10 -2.29
N GLU A 73 7.92 12.15 -1.77
CA GLU A 73 7.29 13.19 -2.59
C GLU A 73 8.32 13.94 -3.43
N SER A 74 9.47 14.32 -2.86
CA SER A 74 10.56 14.97 -3.60
C SER A 74 11.07 14.08 -4.74
N THR A 75 11.33 12.80 -4.46
CA THR A 75 11.74 11.82 -5.47
C THR A 75 10.68 11.65 -6.55
N LEU A 76 9.40 11.60 -6.17
CA LEU A 76 8.30 11.53 -7.12
C LEU A 76 8.28 12.74 -8.07
N TYR A 77 8.37 13.96 -7.55
CA TYR A 77 8.38 15.16 -8.38
C TYR A 77 9.62 15.23 -9.28
N SER A 78 10.79 14.85 -8.75
CA SER A 78 12.04 14.77 -9.52
C SER A 78 11.94 13.76 -10.66
N LEU A 79 11.34 12.59 -10.41
CA LEU A 79 11.06 11.57 -11.42
C LEU A 79 10.11 12.12 -12.49
N MET A 80 8.97 12.70 -12.10
CA MET A 80 8.00 13.25 -13.06
C MET A 80 8.61 14.35 -13.92
N ASN A 81 9.39 15.24 -13.34
CA ASN A 81 10.08 16.30 -14.08
C ASN A 81 11.10 15.71 -15.08
N THR A 82 11.84 14.69 -14.66
CA THR A 82 12.81 13.99 -15.53
C THR A 82 12.10 13.33 -16.71
N MET A 83 10.97 12.68 -16.47
CA MET A 83 10.17 12.04 -17.53
C MET A 83 9.58 13.06 -18.53
N LEU A 84 9.19 14.26 -18.09
CA LEU A 84 8.68 15.29 -18.99
C LEU A 84 9.70 15.71 -20.06
N THR A 85 10.99 15.66 -19.73
CA THR A 85 12.09 16.04 -20.63
C THR A 85 12.83 14.85 -21.24
N ALA A 86 12.42 13.62 -20.92
CA ALA A 86 13.08 12.41 -21.40
C ALA A 86 12.83 12.19 -22.90
N GLU A 87 13.79 11.54 -23.57
CA GLU A 87 13.62 11.07 -24.94
C GLU A 87 13.10 9.64 -24.92
N TYR A 88 12.05 9.36 -25.68
CA TYR A 88 11.37 8.06 -25.71
C TYR A 88 11.62 7.37 -27.04
N TYR A 89 11.92 6.08 -26.99
CA TYR A 89 12.14 5.29 -28.19
C TYR A 89 11.63 3.86 -28.00
N ALA A 90 11.17 3.25 -29.10
CA ALA A 90 10.76 1.86 -29.13
C ALA A 90 11.98 1.03 -29.58
N PRO A 91 12.55 0.16 -28.71
CA PRO A 91 13.56 -0.79 -29.16
C PRO A 91 12.98 -1.67 -30.26
N THR A 92 13.77 -1.94 -31.30
CA THR A 92 13.30 -2.64 -32.50
C THR A 92 12.80 -4.07 -32.25
N ASP A 93 13.22 -4.71 -31.15
CA ASP A 93 13.00 -6.13 -30.90
C ASP A 93 12.13 -6.44 -29.66
N ASP A 94 11.73 -5.44 -28.86
CA ASP A 94 11.17 -5.68 -27.52
C ASP A 94 9.63 -5.73 -27.47
N GLY A 95 8.99 -6.28 -28.49
CA GLY A 95 7.57 -6.65 -28.43
C GLY A 95 6.60 -5.50 -28.17
N GLY A 96 7.01 -4.25 -28.42
CA GLY A 96 6.20 -3.05 -28.19
C GLY A 96 6.50 -2.31 -26.90
N LEU A 97 7.53 -2.66 -26.13
CA LEU A 97 7.97 -1.86 -24.99
C LEU A 97 8.58 -0.52 -25.43
N ILE A 98 8.54 0.48 -24.56
CA ILE A 98 9.20 1.78 -24.76
C ILE A 98 10.28 1.92 -23.70
N ASP A 99 11.49 2.28 -24.11
CA ASP A 99 12.53 2.74 -23.20
C ASP A 99 12.60 4.28 -23.27
N MET A 100 13.24 4.87 -22.27
CA MET A 100 13.52 6.29 -22.23
C MET A 100 14.97 6.56 -21.85
N THR A 101 15.55 7.55 -22.50
CA THR A 101 16.83 8.14 -22.09
C THR A 101 16.55 9.33 -21.22
N MET A 102 16.99 9.26 -19.97
CA MET A 102 16.96 10.39 -19.05
C MET A 102 18.29 11.12 -19.09
N ALA A 103 18.25 12.45 -19.07
CA ALA A 103 19.43 13.21 -18.68
C ALA A 103 19.85 12.76 -17.26
N PRO A 104 21.16 12.66 -16.96
CA PRO A 104 21.63 12.23 -15.66
C PRO A 104 21.22 13.24 -14.58
N ALA A 105 20.04 13.03 -14.00
CA ALA A 105 19.57 13.72 -12.82
C ALA A 105 20.22 13.06 -11.61
N ARG A 106 20.85 13.86 -10.75
CA ARG A 106 21.56 13.34 -9.55
C ARG A 106 20.64 12.63 -8.56
N GLU A 107 19.33 12.84 -8.66
CA GLU A 107 18.37 12.47 -7.61
C GLU A 107 17.59 11.19 -7.90
N VAL A 108 17.51 10.74 -9.16
CA VAL A 108 16.71 9.57 -9.54
C VAL A 108 17.57 8.63 -10.37
N ALA A 109 18.19 7.66 -9.70
CA ALA A 109 18.87 6.57 -10.37
C ALA A 109 17.83 5.50 -10.72
N THR A 110 17.67 5.22 -12.01
CA THR A 110 16.83 4.13 -12.51
C THR A 110 17.69 3.06 -13.16
N ILE A 111 17.29 1.80 -13.00
CA ILE A 111 17.83 0.70 -13.82
C ILE A 111 16.99 0.51 -15.08
N ASP A 112 17.49 -0.28 -16.03
CA ASP A 112 16.89 -0.44 -17.36
C ASP A 112 15.41 -0.85 -17.29
N VAL A 113 15.06 -1.85 -16.47
CA VAL A 113 13.67 -2.32 -16.36
C VAL A 113 12.73 -1.25 -15.79
N GLU A 114 13.19 -0.42 -14.85
CA GLU A 114 12.37 0.68 -14.31
C GLU A 114 12.09 1.72 -15.37
N ARG A 115 13.10 2.07 -16.18
CA ARG A 115 12.92 3.00 -17.29
C ARG A 115 11.94 2.46 -18.30
N ILE A 116 12.07 1.20 -18.68
CA ILE A 116 11.18 0.56 -19.65
C ILE A 116 9.74 0.55 -19.12
N ILE A 117 9.50 0.15 -17.88
CA ILE A 117 8.13 0.15 -17.33
C ILE A 117 7.57 1.57 -17.25
N LEU A 118 8.32 2.50 -16.70
CA LEU A 118 7.86 3.88 -16.55
C LEU A 118 7.56 4.51 -17.90
N ALA A 119 8.44 4.33 -18.88
CA ALA A 119 8.26 4.87 -20.23
C ALA A 119 7.08 4.22 -20.95
N THR A 120 6.94 2.90 -20.85
CA THR A 120 5.81 2.15 -21.42
C THR A 120 4.50 2.61 -20.81
N LEU A 121 4.39 2.68 -19.48
CA LEU A 121 3.20 3.19 -18.80
C LEU A 121 2.90 4.64 -19.20
N TYR A 122 3.89 5.52 -19.12
CA TYR A 122 3.70 6.94 -19.35
C TYR A 122 3.28 7.25 -20.79
N THR A 123 3.91 6.62 -21.77
CA THR A 123 3.65 6.92 -23.18
C THR A 123 2.48 6.11 -23.73
N GLN A 124 2.44 4.80 -23.48
CA GLN A 124 1.48 3.90 -24.11
C GLN A 124 0.17 3.85 -23.34
N LEU A 125 0.20 3.58 -22.04
CA LEU A 125 -1.01 3.44 -21.23
C LEU A 125 -1.64 4.79 -20.92
N LEU A 126 -0.81 5.79 -20.60
CA LEU A 126 -1.28 7.04 -20.02
C LEU A 126 -1.27 8.23 -20.96
N ASN A 127 -0.79 8.10 -22.21
CA ASN A 127 -0.70 9.21 -23.17
C ASN A 127 -0.12 10.49 -22.54
N LYS A 128 0.96 10.33 -21.75
CA LYS A 128 1.69 11.38 -21.02
C LYS A 128 0.91 12.10 -19.89
N HIS A 129 -0.17 11.51 -19.37
CA HIS A 129 -0.88 12.04 -18.20
C HIS A 129 -0.12 11.83 -16.88
N SER A 130 0.82 12.73 -16.56
CA SER A 130 1.72 12.61 -15.39
C SER A 130 0.98 12.45 -14.05
N LYS A 131 -0.17 13.13 -13.86
CA LYS A 131 -0.95 13.01 -12.62
C LYS A 131 -1.44 11.58 -12.37
N VAL A 132 -1.80 10.87 -13.43
CA VAL A 132 -2.24 9.46 -13.33
C VAL A 132 -1.04 8.57 -13.02
N LEU A 133 0.10 8.80 -13.68
CA LEU A 133 1.33 8.07 -13.39
C LEU A 133 1.76 8.23 -11.93
N MET A 134 1.64 9.44 -11.38
CA MET A 134 1.94 9.70 -9.96
C MET A 134 1.11 8.81 -9.04
N GLU A 135 -0.18 8.62 -9.32
CA GLU A 135 -1.02 7.72 -8.51
C GLU A 135 -0.61 6.25 -8.67
N ILE A 136 -0.21 5.84 -9.88
CA ILE A 136 0.30 4.49 -10.13
C ILE A 136 1.55 4.20 -9.30
N VAL A 137 2.57 5.07 -9.35
CA VAL A 137 3.83 4.86 -8.59
C VAL A 137 3.68 5.08 -7.09
N LYS A 138 2.59 5.71 -6.65
CA LYS A 138 2.13 5.73 -5.24
C LYS A 138 1.38 4.46 -4.83
N GLY A 139 1.30 3.46 -5.71
CA GLY A 139 0.76 2.14 -5.41
C GLY A 139 -0.72 1.98 -5.72
N ALA A 140 -1.30 2.79 -6.60
CA ALA A 140 -2.68 2.58 -7.04
C ALA A 140 -2.90 1.13 -7.53
N HIS A 141 -4.03 0.54 -7.15
CA HIS A 141 -4.53 -0.67 -7.79
C HIS A 141 -5.14 -0.31 -9.14
N VAL A 142 -4.46 -0.65 -10.23
CA VAL A 142 -4.84 -0.27 -11.60
C VAL A 142 -5.57 -1.42 -12.27
N ILE A 143 -6.65 -1.11 -12.99
CA ILE A 143 -7.33 -2.02 -13.92
C ILE A 143 -7.27 -1.40 -15.31
N VAL A 144 -6.72 -2.13 -16.28
CA VAL A 144 -6.74 -1.75 -17.69
C VAL A 144 -7.94 -2.41 -18.35
N GLU A 145 -9.01 -1.66 -18.51
CA GLU A 145 -10.28 -2.16 -19.04
C GLU A 145 -10.14 -2.51 -20.52
N ASN A 146 -10.78 -3.62 -20.92
CA ASN A 146 -10.84 -4.14 -22.30
C ASN A 146 -9.49 -4.48 -22.96
N ASP A 147 -8.41 -4.63 -22.20
CA ASP A 147 -7.10 -5.00 -22.76
C ASP A 147 -6.90 -6.52 -22.97
N HIS A 148 -7.87 -7.34 -22.54
CA HIS A 148 -7.84 -8.80 -22.66
C HIS A 148 -6.59 -9.48 -22.08
N GLY A 149 -5.97 -8.90 -21.04
CA GLY A 149 -4.77 -9.45 -20.41
C GLY A 149 -3.46 -9.03 -21.09
N THR A 150 -3.50 -8.06 -22.02
CA THR A 150 -2.32 -7.61 -22.77
C THR A 150 -1.22 -7.08 -21.84
N TYR A 151 -1.57 -6.17 -20.91
CA TYR A 151 -0.57 -5.64 -19.97
C TYR A 151 -0.07 -6.67 -18.96
N TYR A 152 -0.92 -7.62 -18.57
CA TYR A 152 -0.50 -8.74 -17.73
C TYR A 152 0.58 -9.59 -18.42
N GLU A 153 0.38 -9.99 -19.69
CA GLU A 153 1.41 -10.74 -20.42
C GLU A 153 2.66 -9.90 -20.69
N LEU A 154 2.49 -8.60 -20.96
CA LEU A 154 3.62 -7.68 -21.12
C LEU A 154 4.50 -7.64 -19.87
N PHE A 155 3.91 -7.39 -18.69
CA PHE A 155 4.67 -7.30 -17.43
C PHE A 155 5.24 -8.62 -16.98
N ARG A 156 4.51 -9.73 -17.19
CA ARG A 156 5.01 -11.07 -16.84
C ARG A 156 6.31 -11.39 -17.56
N ASN A 157 6.43 -10.96 -18.83
CA ASN A 157 7.55 -11.31 -19.70
C ASN A 157 8.66 -10.25 -19.76
N ILE A 158 8.53 -9.14 -19.03
CA ILE A 158 9.48 -8.02 -19.11
C ILE A 158 10.87 -8.34 -18.55
N THR A 159 10.96 -9.30 -17.62
CA THR A 159 12.22 -9.73 -17.01
C THR A 159 12.20 -11.23 -16.77
N ALA A 160 13.40 -11.83 -16.78
CA ALA A 160 13.60 -13.24 -16.44
C ALA A 160 13.45 -13.53 -14.93
N THR A 161 13.40 -12.49 -14.08
CA THR A 161 13.30 -12.62 -12.62
C THR A 161 11.86 -12.61 -12.09
N THR A 162 10.87 -12.61 -12.98
CA THR A 162 9.45 -12.71 -12.62
C THR A 162 9.16 -14.04 -11.90
N TYR A 163 8.40 -14.01 -10.81
CA TYR A 163 8.02 -15.20 -10.06
C TYR A 163 6.55 -15.18 -9.65
N THR A 164 5.95 -16.37 -9.49
CA THR A 164 4.56 -16.49 -9.06
C THR A 164 4.40 -16.03 -7.61
N ARG A 165 3.36 -15.24 -7.34
CA ARG A 165 3.03 -14.77 -5.99
C ARG A 165 1.52 -14.82 -5.78
N ILE A 166 1.08 -14.88 -4.52
CA ILE A 166 -0.32 -14.70 -4.16
C ILE A 166 -0.46 -13.30 -3.57
N SER A 167 -1.38 -12.51 -4.11
CA SER A 167 -1.83 -11.25 -3.49
C SER A 167 -3.26 -11.37 -2.99
N SER A 168 -3.71 -10.35 -2.25
CA SER A 168 -5.11 -10.23 -1.83
C SER A 168 -6.08 -9.90 -2.97
N HIS A 169 -5.59 -9.51 -4.14
CA HIS A 169 -6.43 -9.19 -5.28
C HIS A 169 -6.86 -10.47 -6.00
N ALA A 170 -8.13 -10.55 -6.39
CA ALA A 170 -8.64 -11.71 -7.10
C ALA A 170 -8.03 -11.79 -8.51
N SER A 171 -7.63 -12.99 -8.93
CA SER A 171 -7.23 -13.24 -10.30
C SER A 171 -7.68 -14.60 -10.79
N ILE A 172 -8.07 -14.68 -12.07
CA ILE A 172 -8.42 -15.94 -12.73
C ILE A 172 -7.20 -16.71 -13.26
N VAL A 173 -6.01 -16.10 -13.19
CA VAL A 173 -4.72 -16.70 -13.57
C VAL A 173 -3.74 -16.61 -12.40
N SER A 174 -2.57 -17.23 -12.55
CA SER A 174 -1.48 -17.05 -11.59
C SER A 174 -1.06 -15.59 -11.55
N GLN A 175 -0.87 -15.05 -10.35
CA GLN A 175 -0.38 -13.69 -10.19
C GLN A 175 1.13 -13.72 -10.17
N TYR A 176 1.74 -12.64 -10.64
CA TYR A 176 3.18 -12.53 -10.74
C TYR A 176 3.69 -11.29 -10.03
N ALA A 177 4.84 -11.46 -9.38
CA ALA A 177 5.67 -10.39 -8.87
C ALA A 177 6.86 -10.20 -9.80
N VAL A 178 7.09 -8.95 -10.19
CA VAL A 178 8.13 -8.56 -11.13
C VAL A 178 9.07 -7.61 -10.40
N PRO A 179 10.26 -8.06 -9.97
CA PRO A 179 11.24 -7.19 -9.32
C PRO A 179 11.69 -6.10 -10.29
N GLN A 180 11.58 -4.84 -9.87
CA GLN A 180 11.86 -3.69 -10.72
C GLN A 180 13.15 -2.97 -10.37
N GLY A 181 13.65 -3.10 -9.16
CA GLY A 181 14.85 -2.37 -8.73
C GLY A 181 14.57 -1.41 -7.58
N PRO A 182 15.50 -0.48 -7.31
CA PRO A 182 15.49 0.31 -6.08
C PRO A 182 14.43 1.42 -6.06
N LEU A 183 13.89 1.84 -7.20
CA LEU A 183 12.89 2.90 -7.29
C LEU A 183 11.46 2.35 -7.24
N LEU A 184 11.20 1.26 -7.96
CA LEU A 184 9.84 0.70 -8.10
C LEU A 184 9.60 -0.56 -7.27
N GLU A 185 10.64 -1.13 -6.68
CA GLU A 185 10.63 -2.35 -5.86
C GLU A 185 9.98 -3.55 -6.57
N THR A 186 8.66 -3.74 -6.42
CA THR A 186 7.93 -4.88 -6.97
C THR A 186 6.64 -4.43 -7.65
N LEU A 187 6.44 -4.87 -8.90
CA LEU A 187 5.16 -4.80 -9.59
C LEU A 187 4.42 -6.12 -9.42
N LEU A 188 3.19 -6.07 -8.91
CA LEU A 188 2.25 -7.18 -8.90
C LEU A 188 1.31 -7.09 -10.08
N THR A 189 0.99 -8.21 -10.71
CA THR A 189 0.02 -8.26 -11.81
C THR A 189 -0.82 -9.54 -11.82
N GLY A 190 -2.03 -9.43 -12.37
CA GLY A 190 -2.93 -10.53 -12.62
C GLY A 190 -4.01 -10.14 -13.63
N VAL A 191 -4.98 -11.03 -13.83
CA VAL A 191 -6.13 -10.83 -14.72
C VAL A 191 -7.44 -10.97 -13.94
N THR A 192 -8.38 -10.04 -14.14
CA THR A 192 -9.73 -10.06 -13.51
C THR A 192 -10.64 -11.12 -14.15
N ALA A 193 -11.84 -11.34 -13.58
CA ALA A 193 -12.82 -12.26 -14.14
C ALA A 193 -13.30 -11.85 -15.54
N GLU A 194 -13.34 -10.54 -15.81
CA GLU A 194 -13.71 -9.93 -17.10
C GLU A 194 -12.55 -9.91 -18.10
N LYS A 195 -11.43 -10.55 -17.77
CA LYS A 195 -10.20 -10.59 -18.58
C LYS A 195 -9.51 -9.23 -18.74
N HIS A 196 -9.64 -8.34 -17.76
CA HIS A 196 -8.85 -7.11 -17.71
C HIS A 196 -7.52 -7.39 -17.02
N SER A 197 -6.42 -6.80 -17.48
CA SER A 197 -5.19 -6.76 -16.69
C SER A 197 -5.40 -5.88 -15.47
N TRP A 198 -4.87 -6.32 -14.34
CA TRP A 198 -4.66 -5.46 -13.20
C TRP A 198 -3.19 -5.48 -12.78
N PHE A 199 -2.72 -4.38 -12.22
CA PHE A 199 -1.39 -4.31 -11.64
C PHE A 199 -1.31 -3.28 -10.51
N GLN A 200 -0.26 -3.39 -9.70
CA GLN A 200 0.02 -2.47 -8.59
C GLN A 200 1.51 -2.51 -8.25
N PHE A 201 2.11 -1.36 -7.96
CA PHE A 201 3.43 -1.31 -7.33
C PHE A 201 3.30 -1.43 -5.80
N GLU A 202 4.16 -2.23 -5.19
CA GLU A 202 4.24 -2.37 -3.74
C GLU A 202 5.43 -1.59 -3.17
N GLY A 203 5.19 -0.84 -2.09
CA GLY A 203 6.26 -0.10 -1.41
C GLY A 203 7.22 -0.95 -0.58
N ALA A 204 6.99 -2.26 -0.42
CA ALA A 204 7.89 -3.18 0.26
C ALA A 204 7.65 -4.62 -0.21
N ASN A 205 8.72 -5.34 -0.53
CA ASN A 205 8.63 -6.75 -0.92
C ASN A 205 8.34 -7.64 0.31
N TRP A 206 7.53 -8.68 0.11
CA TRP A 206 7.31 -9.72 1.11
C TRP A 206 8.33 -10.84 0.93
N ASP A 207 9.36 -10.82 1.77
CA ASP A 207 10.43 -11.81 1.79
C ASP A 207 10.98 -11.99 3.22
N PRO A 208 10.33 -12.84 4.04
CA PRO A 208 10.65 -12.94 5.46
C PRO A 208 11.98 -13.63 5.74
N ILE A 209 12.59 -14.29 4.75
CA ILE A 209 13.83 -15.03 4.90
C ILE A 209 15.01 -14.14 4.55
N ASP A 210 15.04 -13.59 3.33
CA ASP A 210 16.20 -12.85 2.85
C ASP A 210 16.11 -11.34 3.16
N ARG A 211 14.89 -10.79 3.34
CA ARG A 211 14.65 -9.37 3.64
C ARG A 211 13.65 -9.19 4.82
N PRO A 212 13.99 -9.63 6.04
CA PRO A 212 13.07 -9.64 7.18
C PRO A 212 12.59 -8.23 7.57
N ILE A 213 13.44 -7.21 7.41
CA ILE A 213 13.08 -5.82 7.69
C ILE A 213 12.00 -5.34 6.72
N ASP A 214 12.14 -5.65 5.43
CA ASP A 214 11.14 -5.26 4.42
C ASP A 214 9.83 -6.00 4.62
N SER A 215 9.87 -7.22 5.13
CA SER A 215 8.67 -7.95 5.54
C SER A 215 7.95 -7.29 6.72
N ILE A 216 8.68 -6.75 7.70
CA ILE A 216 8.09 -5.96 8.79
C ILE A 216 7.44 -4.69 8.22
N LEU A 217 8.13 -3.98 7.33
CA LEU A 217 7.58 -2.81 6.65
C LEU A 217 6.33 -3.17 5.84
N HIS A 218 6.31 -4.32 5.17
CA HIS A 218 5.14 -4.82 4.44
C HIS A 218 3.93 -5.07 5.37
N VAL A 219 4.16 -5.64 6.56
CA VAL A 219 3.08 -5.79 7.57
C VAL A 219 2.57 -4.42 8.04
N LEU A 220 3.48 -3.46 8.29
CA LEU A 220 3.09 -2.11 8.67
C LEU A 220 2.28 -1.43 7.57
N ASN A 221 2.65 -1.61 6.31
CA ASN A 221 1.90 -1.12 5.16
C ASN A 221 0.49 -1.72 5.10
N TYR A 222 0.36 -3.03 5.35
CA TYR A 222 -0.95 -3.69 5.42
C TYR A 222 -1.82 -3.14 6.56
N LEU A 223 -1.24 -2.89 7.74
CA LEU A 223 -1.96 -2.28 8.86
C LEU A 223 -2.42 -0.86 8.52
N GLU A 224 -1.57 -0.06 7.88
CA GLU A 224 -1.93 1.28 7.42
C GLU A 224 -3.06 1.23 6.39
N TYR A 225 -3.02 0.30 5.42
CA TYR A 225 -4.13 0.07 4.50
C TYR A 225 -5.43 -0.26 5.24
N LYS A 226 -5.40 -1.12 6.28
CA LYS A 226 -6.60 -1.47 7.06
C LYS A 226 -7.16 -0.31 7.86
N VAL A 227 -6.32 0.59 8.35
CA VAL A 227 -6.75 1.74 9.17
C VAL A 227 -7.18 2.92 8.29
N ARG A 228 -6.42 3.25 7.24
CA ARG A 228 -6.61 4.46 6.43
C ARG A 228 -7.33 4.21 5.10
N GLY A 229 -7.38 2.97 4.63
CA GLY A 229 -7.99 2.62 3.34
C GLY A 229 -7.21 3.15 2.14
N VAL A 230 -5.87 3.22 2.23
CA VAL A 230 -4.97 3.69 1.16
C VAL A 230 -3.97 2.60 0.81
N GLN A 231 -3.57 2.53 -0.46
CA GLN A 231 -2.44 1.69 -0.86
C GLN A 231 -1.12 2.43 -0.65
N ILE A 232 -0.05 1.67 -0.45
CA ILE A 232 1.31 2.18 -0.26
C ILE A 232 2.20 1.62 -1.35
N GLY A 233 2.64 2.51 -2.22
CA GLY A 233 3.59 2.20 -3.28
C GLY A 233 5.00 2.73 -2.96
N PRO A 234 5.93 2.55 -3.90
CA PRO A 234 7.32 2.96 -3.74
C PRO A 234 7.49 4.47 -3.51
N LEU A 235 6.63 5.29 -4.12
CA LEU A 235 6.77 6.76 -4.10
C LEU A 235 5.61 7.48 -3.39
N GLY A 236 4.93 6.80 -2.46
CA GLY A 236 3.93 7.40 -1.58
C GLY A 236 2.69 6.53 -1.39
N THR A 237 1.53 7.18 -1.20
CA THR A 237 0.25 6.50 -0.95
C THR A 237 -0.82 6.91 -1.93
N SER A 238 -1.63 5.97 -2.41
CA SER A 238 -2.76 6.24 -3.29
C SER A 238 -4.10 5.85 -2.67
N LEU A 239 -5.16 6.60 -3.00
CA LEU A 239 -6.55 6.29 -2.60
C LEU A 239 -7.16 5.16 -3.45
N HIS A 240 -6.47 4.73 -4.50
CA HIS A 240 -6.95 3.71 -5.43
C HIS A 240 -6.65 2.31 -4.91
N THR A 241 -7.66 1.68 -4.32
CA THR A 241 -7.57 0.36 -3.68
C THR A 241 -8.30 -0.71 -4.50
N ASP A 242 -8.33 -1.96 -4.02
CA ASP A 242 -9.20 -3.02 -4.53
C ASP A 242 -10.69 -2.62 -4.62
N ARG A 243 -11.16 -1.79 -3.66
CA ARG A 243 -12.56 -1.32 -3.62
C ARG A 243 -12.82 -0.11 -4.53
N ASN A 244 -11.78 0.64 -4.85
CA ASN A 244 -11.86 1.84 -5.69
C ASN A 244 -10.66 1.87 -6.66
N PRO A 245 -10.58 0.94 -7.62
CA PRO A 245 -9.43 0.83 -8.51
C PRO A 245 -9.30 2.06 -9.41
N LEU A 246 -8.07 2.37 -9.80
CA LEU A 246 -7.80 3.30 -10.89
C LEU A 246 -8.08 2.58 -12.21
N ARG A 247 -9.20 2.90 -12.85
CA ARG A 247 -9.64 2.29 -14.11
C ARG A 247 -9.14 3.12 -15.29
N ILE A 248 -8.46 2.47 -16.22
CA ILE A 248 -7.95 3.07 -17.45
C ILE A 248 -8.50 2.25 -18.61
N ARG A 249 -9.21 2.89 -19.55
CA ARG A 249 -9.75 2.21 -20.73
C ARG A 249 -8.65 1.98 -21.74
N PHE A 250 -8.54 0.76 -22.25
CA PHE A 250 -7.53 0.41 -23.23
C PHE A 250 -7.72 1.19 -24.55
N GLU A 251 -8.94 1.56 -24.90
CA GLU A 251 -9.24 2.35 -26.11
C GLU A 251 -8.67 3.77 -26.06
N ASP A 252 -8.50 4.32 -24.85
CA ASP A 252 -7.92 5.65 -24.62
C ASP A 252 -6.38 5.62 -24.66
N THR A 253 -5.78 4.45 -24.87
CA THR A 253 -4.32 4.26 -24.88
C THR A 253 -3.74 4.51 -26.27
N TYR A 254 -2.47 4.96 -26.30
CA TYR A 254 -1.75 5.21 -27.55
C TYR A 254 -1.63 3.94 -28.41
N HIS A 255 -1.56 2.77 -27.77
CA HIS A 255 -1.44 1.49 -28.44
C HIS A 255 -2.67 1.15 -29.30
N TYR A 256 -3.88 1.40 -28.78
CA TYR A 256 -5.12 1.18 -29.51
C TYR A 256 -5.19 2.08 -30.75
N HIS A 257 -4.82 3.36 -30.62
CA HIS A 257 -4.77 4.28 -31.75
C HIS A 257 -3.86 3.80 -32.89
N ARG A 258 -2.69 3.23 -32.56
CA ARG A 258 -1.75 2.68 -33.55
C ARG A 258 -2.28 1.41 -34.25
N LEU A 259 -2.95 0.53 -33.50
CA LEU A 259 -3.45 -0.75 -34.02
C LEU A 259 -4.67 -0.58 -34.93
N VAL A 260 -5.57 0.35 -34.59
CA VAL A 260 -6.79 0.59 -35.38
C VAL A 260 -6.51 1.45 -36.61
N THR A 261 -5.42 2.22 -36.62
CA THR A 261 -5.08 3.08 -37.76
C THR A 261 -3.61 2.94 -38.18
N PRO A 262 -3.25 1.86 -38.89
CA PRO A 262 -1.92 1.71 -39.46
C PRO A 262 -1.64 2.87 -40.43
N GLY A 263 -0.70 3.76 -40.06
CA GLY A 263 -0.33 4.93 -40.85
C GLY A 263 -1.06 6.24 -40.50
N ALA A 264 -1.90 6.28 -39.45
CA ALA A 264 -2.41 7.56 -38.97
C ALA A 264 -1.26 8.43 -38.42
N ALA A 265 -1.22 9.68 -38.89
CA ALA A 265 -0.46 10.71 -38.21
C ALA A 265 -0.93 10.82 -36.75
N PRO A 266 -0.03 11.03 -35.78
CA PRO A 266 -0.42 11.21 -34.38
C PRO A 266 -1.50 12.30 -34.29
N LEU A 267 -2.59 12.00 -33.57
CA LEU A 267 -3.66 12.98 -33.35
C LEU A 267 -3.04 14.22 -32.68
N PRO A 268 -3.35 15.42 -33.17
CA PRO A 268 -2.89 16.65 -32.54
C PRO A 268 -3.42 16.70 -31.11
N HIS A 269 -2.51 16.85 -30.15
CA HIS A 269 -2.86 17.10 -28.76
C HIS A 269 -3.59 18.45 -28.68
N HIS A 270 -4.88 18.42 -28.32
CA HIS A 270 -5.66 19.60 -27.96
C HIS A 270 -5.59 19.86 -26.46
#